data_AF-A0A7C1YZI9-F1
#
_entry.id   AF-A0A7C1YZI9-F1
#
_cell.length_a   1.000
_cell.length_b   1.000
_cell.length_c   1.000
_cell.angle_alpha   90.00
_cell.angle_beta   90.00
_cell.angle_gamma   90.00
#
_symmetry.space_group_name_H-M   'P 1'
#
loop_
_entity.id
_entity.type
_entity.pdbx_description
1 polymer ?
#
loop_
_entity_poly.entity_id
_entity_poly.type
_entity_poly.pdbx_seq_one_letter_code
_entity_poly.pdbx_strand_id
1 'polypeptide(L)'
;MQKTRTIESSCEHGVKKNLLQIILLIITAIFVGATIGIERTLLVPLGLEFGLQQATVITSFIVAFGIAKAFTNLIAGKMADIIGRYKVLIIGWL
;
A
#
# COMPACT_ATOMS: atom_id res chain seq x y z
N MET A 1 34.68 -3.56 33.82
CA MET A 1 35.03 -3.28 32.41
C MET A 1 33.89 -3.81 31.55
N GLN A 2 32.83 -3.01 31.29
CA GLN A 2 32.60 -2.32 30.00
C GLN A 2 32.66 -3.30 28.81
N LYS A 3 31.64 -3.51 28.00
CA LYS A 3 30.51 -2.65 27.61
C LYS A 3 29.54 -3.53 26.82
N THR A 4 28.44 -3.97 27.43
CA THR A 4 27.32 -4.56 26.70
C THR A 4 26.83 -3.50 25.72
N ARG A 5 27.09 -3.68 24.42
CA ARG A 5 26.57 -2.78 23.38
C ARG A 5 25.07 -2.97 23.32
N THR A 6 24.35 -2.24 24.16
CA THR A 6 22.93 -1.97 23.96
C THR A 6 22.84 -1.28 22.60
N ILE A 7 22.31 -2.00 21.61
CA ILE A 7 21.87 -1.42 20.35
C ILE A 7 20.57 -0.68 20.69
N GLU A 8 20.67 0.42 21.43
CA GLU A 8 19.59 1.39 21.49
C GLU A 8 19.60 2.09 20.14
N SER A 9 18.93 1.48 19.16
CA SER A 9 18.36 2.25 18.07
C SER A 9 17.38 3.22 18.71
N SER A 10 17.87 4.41 19.08
CA SER A 10 17.05 5.54 19.46
C SER A 10 16.06 5.76 18.33
N CYS A 11 14.86 5.23 18.50
CA CYS A 11 13.78 5.39 17.54
C CYS A 11 13.29 6.82 17.74
N GLU A 12 13.99 7.76 17.12
CA GLU A 12 13.60 9.16 17.08
C GLU A 12 12.41 9.31 16.14
N HIS A 13 11.24 9.04 16.72
CA HIS A 13 9.96 9.22 16.07
C HIS A 13 9.69 10.72 15.95
N GLY A 14 9.71 11.22 14.72
CA GLY A 14 9.37 12.60 14.44
C GLY A 14 9.03 12.79 12.96
N VAL A 15 7.91 13.45 12.70
CA VAL A 15 7.46 13.81 11.34
C VAL A 15 8.57 14.56 10.60
N LYS A 16 9.27 15.48 11.28
CA LYS A 16 10.38 16.25 10.71
C LYS A 16 11.59 15.41 10.29
N LYS A 17 11.95 14.36 11.05
CA LYS A 17 13.09 13.48 10.71
C LYS A 17 12.76 12.48 9.59
N ASN A 18 11.49 12.11 9.45
CA ASN A 18 11.03 11.10 8.50
C ASN A 18 10.23 11.70 7.34
N LEU A 19 10.38 13.00 7.07
CA LEU A 19 9.64 13.72 6.01
C LEU A 19 9.77 13.03 4.65
N LEU A 20 10.97 12.53 4.30
CA LEU A 20 11.18 11.86 3.02
C LEU A 20 10.35 10.58 2.91
N GLN A 21 10.29 9.77 3.97
CA GLN A 21 9.49 8.54 4.00
C GLN A 21 7.98 8.84 3.99
N ILE A 22 7.55 9.90 4.67
CA ILE A 22 6.16 10.36 4.67
C ILE A 22 5.77 10.87 3.28
N ILE A 23 6.59 11.69 2.64
CA ILE A 23 6.36 12.17 1.27
C ILE A 23 6.27 10.98 0.31
N LEU A 24 7.17 10.00 0.43
CA LEU A 24 7.10 8.80 -0.39
C LEU A 24 5.79 8.04 -0.15
N LEU A 25 5.38 7.85 1.10
CA LEU A 25 4.10 7.22 1.44
C LEU A 25 2.90 7.98 0.83
N ILE A 26 2.92 9.31 0.88
CA ILE A 26 1.85 10.13 0.31
C ILE A 26 1.81 10.00 -1.21
N ILE A 27 2.95 10.13 -1.89
CA ILE A 27 3.04 10.00 -3.36
C ILE A 27 2.54 8.63 -3.80
N THR A 28 3.03 7.58 -3.14
CA THR A 28 2.65 6.20 -3.46
C THR A 28 1.16 5.95 -3.21
N ALA A 29 0.58 6.49 -2.14
CA ALA A 29 -0.86 6.43 -1.87
C ALA A 29 -1.69 7.18 -2.92
N ILE A 30 -1.23 8.35 -3.37
CA ILE A 30 -1.90 9.13 -4.43
C ILE A 30 -1.87 8.36 -5.75
N PHE A 31 -0.72 7.81 -6.15
CA PHE A 31 -0.60 7.08 -7.40
C PHE A 31 -1.50 5.85 -7.43
N VAL A 32 -1.48 5.03 -6.38
CA VAL A 32 -2.37 3.86 -6.27
C VAL A 32 -3.85 4.29 -6.30
N GLY A 33 -4.19 5.37 -5.60
CA GLY A 33 -5.54 5.93 -5.63
C GLY A 33 -5.96 6.41 -7.02
N ALA A 34 -5.05 7.06 -7.76
CA ALA A 34 -5.29 7.53 -9.11
C ALA A 34 -5.51 6.37 -10.09
N THR A 35 -4.65 5.35 -10.07
CA THR A 35 -4.78 4.18 -10.94
C THR A 35 -6.12 3.47 -10.73
N ILE A 36 -6.48 3.20 -9.47
CA ILE A 36 -7.73 2.52 -9.13
C ILE A 36 -8.94 3.41 -9.43
N GLY A 37 -8.81 4.72 -9.22
CA GLY A 37 -9.84 5.69 -9.56
C GLY A 37 -10.15 5.68 -11.05
N ILE A 38 -9.12 5.72 -11.89
CA ILE A 38 -9.24 5.65 -13.35
C ILE A 38 -9.89 4.32 -13.76
N GLU A 39 -9.40 3.20 -13.23
CA GLU A 39 -9.95 1.88 -13.49
C GLU A 39 -11.45 1.82 -13.15
N ARG A 40 -11.86 2.37 -12.00
CA ARG A 40 -13.28 2.48 -11.64
C ARG A 40 -14.09 3.34 -12.60
N THR A 41 -13.53 4.44 -13.10
CA THR A 41 -14.25 5.32 -14.04
C THR A 41 -14.38 4.71 -15.43
N LEU A 42 -13.53 3.76 -15.80
CA LEU A 42 -13.52 3.15 -17.13
C LEU A 42 -14.15 1.76 -17.16
N LEU A 43 -13.84 0.88 -16.19
CA LEU A 43 -14.35 -0.49 -16.14
C LEU A 43 -15.79 -0.58 -15.64
N VAL A 44 -16.21 0.27 -14.70
CA VAL A 44 -17.57 0.21 -14.17
C VAL A 44 -18.61 0.54 -15.25
N PRO A 45 -18.48 1.62 -16.04
CA PRO A 45 -19.42 1.91 -17.12
C PRO A 45 -19.47 0.81 -18.18
N LEU A 46 -18.32 0.20 -18.52
CA LEU A 46 -18.26 -0.91 -19.45
C LEU A 46 -19.06 -2.12 -18.95
N GLY A 47 -19.01 -2.42 -17.64
CA GLY A 47 -19.83 -3.48 -17.02
C GLY A 47 -21.34 -3.24 -17.11
N LEU A 48 -21.78 -1.98 -17.21
CA LEU A 48 -23.20 -1.64 -17.40
C LEU A 48 -23.70 -1.97 -18.80
N GLU A 49 -22.84 -1.85 -19.80
CA GLU A 49 -23.18 -2.21 -21.18
C GLU A 49 -23.45 -3.72 -21.31
N PHE A 50 -22.88 -4.53 -20.42
CA PHE A 50 -23.18 -5.96 -20.29
C PHE A 50 -24.43 -6.27 -19.44
N GLY A 51 -25.22 -5.26 -19.07
CA GLY A 51 -26.48 -5.42 -18.35
C GLY A 51 -26.35 -5.64 -16.84
N LEU A 52 -25.15 -5.43 -16.26
CA LEU A 52 -24.94 -5.54 -14.82
C LEU A 52 -25.39 -4.26 -14.10
N GLN A 53 -25.97 -4.41 -12.91
CA GLN A 53 -26.33 -3.26 -12.08
C GLN A 53 -25.07 -2.57 -11.55
N GLN A 54 -24.99 -1.24 -11.67
CA GLN A 54 -23.92 -0.35 -11.17
C GLN A 54 -23.41 -0.75 -9.78
N ALA A 55 -24.33 -0.95 -8.84
CA ALA A 55 -24.01 -1.26 -7.45
C ALA A 55 -23.29 -2.61 -7.30
N THR A 56 -23.64 -3.61 -8.11
CA THR A 56 -23.04 -4.94 -8.06
C THR A 56 -21.61 -4.92 -8.59
N VAL A 57 -21.36 -4.19 -9.68
CA VAL A 57 -20.02 -4.07 -10.29
C VAL A 57 -19.07 -3.32 -9.35
N ILE A 58 -19.50 -2.18 -8.81
CA ILE A 58 -18.68 -1.39 -7.88
C ILE A 58 -18.40 -2.17 -6.60
N THR A 59 -19.42 -2.80 -6.00
CA THR A 59 -19.24 -3.56 -4.75
C THR A 59 -18.32 -4.75 -4.96
N SER A 60 -18.49 -5.51 -6.03
CA SER A 60 -17.64 -6.67 -6.34
C SER A 60 -16.19 -6.27 -6.58
N PHE A 61 -15.97 -5.16 -7.28
CA PHE A 61 -14.63 -4.59 -7.47
C PHE A 61 -14.00 -4.19 -6.14
N ILE A 62 -14.73 -3.45 -5.29
CA ILE A 62 -14.22 -3.02 -3.97
C ILE A 62 -13.88 -4.22 -3.09
N VAL A 63 -14.74 -5.25 -3.07
CA VAL A 63 -14.52 -6.46 -2.27
C VAL A 63 -13.31 -7.24 -2.79
N ALA A 64 -13.23 -7.51 -4.10
CA ALA A 64 -12.11 -8.23 -4.70
C ALA A 64 -10.78 -7.47 -4.51
N PHE A 65 -10.79 -6.16 -4.76
CA PHE A 65 -9.63 -5.30 -4.54
C PHE A 65 -9.22 -5.27 -3.07
N GLY A 66 -10.19 -5.14 -2.15
CA GLY A 66 -9.95 -5.13 -0.72
C GLY A 66 -9.33 -6.43 -0.22
N ILE A 67 -9.81 -7.58 -0.69
CA ILE A 67 -9.25 -8.90 -0.37
C ILE A 67 -7.82 -9.01 -0.91
N ALA A 68 -7.59 -8.67 -2.18
CA ALA A 68 -6.25 -8.70 -2.76
C ALA A 68 -5.28 -7.82 -1.97
N LYS A 69 -5.68 -6.59 -1.63
CA LYS A 69 -4.88 -5.67 -0.82
C LYS A 69 -4.59 -6.21 0.57
N ALA A 70 -5.54 -6.87 1.22
CA ALA A 70 -5.34 -7.45 2.55
C ALA A 70 -4.27 -8.55 2.51
N PHE A 71 -4.33 -9.45 1.54
CA PHE A 71 -3.31 -10.48 1.36
C PHE A 71 -1.94 -9.89 1.03
N THR A 72 -1.88 -8.94 0.09
CA THR A 72 -0.63 -8.26 -0.26
C THR A 72 -0.03 -7.54 0.95
N ASN A 73 -0.82 -6.84 1.75
CA ASN A 73 -0.33 -6.17 2.96
C ASN A 73 0.15 -7.15 4.03
N LEU A 74 -0.51 -8.29 4.20
CA LEU A 74 -0.08 -9.33 5.14
C LEU A 74 1.29 -9.90 4.74
N ILE A 75 1.45 -10.22 3.45
CA ILE A 75 2.70 -10.75 2.90
C ILE A 75 3.79 -9.68 2.95
N ALA A 76 3.47 -8.44 2.56
CA ALA A 76 4.39 -7.30 2.61
C ALA A 76 4.86 -7.02 4.05
N GLY A 77 3.99 -7.17 5.05
CA GLY A 77 4.36 -7.08 6.47
C GLY A 77 5.38 -8.13 6.85
N LYS A 78 5.10 -9.41 6.55
CA LYS A 78 6.06 -10.51 6.82
C LYS A 78 7.36 -10.34 6.06
N MET A 79 7.32 -9.91 4.80
CA MET A 79 8.52 -9.62 4.01
C MET A 79 9.29 -8.43 4.60
N ALA A 80 8.61 -7.41 5.10
CA ALA A 80 9.25 -6.22 5.66
C ALA A 80 10.06 -6.53 6.92
N ASP A 81 9.62 -7.53 7.69
CA ASP A 81 10.35 -8.02 8.86
C ASP A 81 11.59 -8.85 8.47
N ILE A 82 11.58 -9.50 7.30
CA ILE A 82 12.68 -10.37 6.84
C ILE A 82 13.75 -9.60 6.04
N ILE A 83 13.33 -8.83 5.02
CA ILE A 83 14.24 -8.15 4.08
C ILE A 83 14.34 -6.63 4.30
N GLY A 84 13.55 -6.09 5.22
CA GLY A 84 13.53 -4.66 5.57
C GLY A 84 12.50 -3.85 4.78
N ARG A 85 11.83 -2.92 5.47
CA ARG A 85 10.75 -2.06 4.92
C ARG A 85 11.11 -1.30 3.65
N TYR A 86 12.33 -0.76 3.57
CA TYR A 86 12.78 0.00 2.40
C TYR A 86 12.85 -0.87 1.13
N LYS A 87 13.33 -2.11 1.25
CA LYS A 87 13.44 -3.03 0.11
C LYS A 87 12.07 -3.52 -0.34
N VAL A 88 11.18 -3.84 0.61
CA VAL A 88 9.79 -4.21 0.29
C VAL A 88 9.07 -3.09 -0.46
N LEU A 89 9.31 -1.84 -0.07
CA LEU A 89 8.76 -0.69 -0.77
C LEU A 89 9.25 -0.65 -2.22
N ILE A 90 10.57 -0.72 -2.46
CA ILE A 90 11.11 -0.70 -3.83
C ILE A 90 10.60 -1.87 -4.66
N ILE A 91 10.58 -3.09 -4.10
CA ILE A 91 10.11 -4.29 -4.79
C ILE A 91 8.62 -4.16 -5.17
N GLY A 92 7.81 -3.53 -4.31
CA GLY A 92 6.40 -3.29 -4.63
C GLY A 92 6.15 -2.28 -5.76
N TRP A 93 7.19 -1.54 -6.19
CA TRP A 93 7.13 -0.57 -7.29
C TRP A 93 7.80 -1.05 -8.57
N LEU A 94 8.50 -2.19 -8.55
CA LEU A 94 9.18 -2.79 -9.71
C LEU A 94 8.25 -3.76 -10.43
#